data_AF-A0AA39RJQ8-F1
#
_entry.id   AF-A0AA39RJQ8-F1
#
_cell.length_a   1.000
_cell.length_b   1.000
_cell.length_c   1.000
_cell.angle_alpha   90.00
_cell.angle_beta   90.00
_cell.angle_gamma   90.00
#
_symmetry.space_group_name_H-M   'P 1'
#
loop_
_entity.id
_entity.type
_entity.pdbx_description
1 polymer ?
#
loop_
_entity_poly.entity_id
_entity_poly.type
_entity_poly.pdbx_seq_one_letter_code
_entity_poly.pdbx_strand_id
1 'polypeptide(L)'
;MLSNKAVPNEASVTSIVRLASAKKDGDYAFELIRKMNKEYKLVPRLRTLEEQKIAALLKVSSETGRGERVYEYLQKLRNSVRCVSEEMVKVIEDWFCGEKATRVKGLVSVDIDDAETEKFAESIAGLAMEREVKANFSEFQDWLEQDADDYEVIVDGANIGLYLQNFAEGGFSIPLSSLMLL
;
A
#
# COMPACT_ATOMS: atom_id res chain seq x y z
N MET A 1 -24.61 1.10 -34.05
CA MET A 1 -25.10 -0.26 -33.72
C MET A 1 -24.42 -0.75 -32.45
N LEU A 2 -25.07 -0.66 -31.30
CA LEU A 2 -24.70 -1.40 -30.09
C LEU A 2 -26.00 -1.82 -29.39
N SER A 3 -26.74 -2.70 -30.08
CA SER A 3 -27.92 -3.38 -29.58
C SER A 3 -27.55 -4.84 -29.34
N ASN A 4 -26.81 -5.12 -28.27
CA ASN A 4 -26.73 -6.47 -27.76
C ASN A 4 -26.61 -6.43 -26.24
N LYS A 5 -27.62 -6.98 -25.55
CA LYS A 5 -27.76 -7.00 -24.07
C LYS A 5 -26.80 -8.02 -23.42
N ALA A 6 -25.53 -8.03 -23.83
CA ALA A 6 -24.52 -8.87 -23.19
C ALA A 6 -23.93 -8.08 -22.01
N VAL A 7 -24.07 -8.61 -20.79
CA VAL A 7 -23.41 -8.07 -19.61
C VAL A 7 -21.89 -8.26 -19.80
N PRO A 8 -21.08 -7.20 -19.88
CA PRO A 8 -19.64 -7.32 -20.08
C PRO A 8 -19.00 -8.08 -18.91
N ASN A 9 -18.06 -8.98 -19.19
CA ASN A 9 -17.24 -9.60 -18.15
C ASN A 9 -15.97 -8.75 -17.86
N GLU A 10 -15.24 -9.10 -16.80
CA GLU A 10 -14.09 -8.35 -16.31
C GLU A 10 -12.98 -8.17 -17.37
N ALA A 11 -12.72 -9.20 -18.19
CA ALA A 11 -11.70 -9.18 -19.23
C ALA A 11 -12.07 -8.23 -20.38
N SER A 12 -13.34 -8.20 -20.77
CA SER A 12 -13.85 -7.25 -21.78
C SER A 12 -13.71 -5.81 -21.30
N VAL A 13 -14.09 -5.53 -20.05
CA VAL A 13 -13.95 -4.18 -19.47
C VAL A 13 -12.49 -3.76 -19.42
N THR A 14 -11.61 -4.62 -18.93
CA THR A 14 -10.16 -4.34 -18.85
C THR A 14 -9.56 -4.04 -20.22
N SER A 15 -9.96 -4.81 -21.25
CA SER A 15 -9.49 -4.59 -22.62
C SER A 15 -9.93 -3.22 -23.16
N ILE A 16 -11.17 -2.81 -22.89
CA ILE A 16 -11.69 -1.50 -23.30
C ILE A 16 -11.03 -0.36 -22.52
N VAL A 17 -10.80 -0.52 -21.20
CA VAL A 17 -10.04 0.44 -20.38
C VAL A 17 -8.65 0.63 -20.94
N ARG A 18 -7.95 -0.45 -21.28
CA ARG A 18 -6.60 -0.39 -21.85
C ARG A 18 -6.60 0.32 -23.21
N LEU A 19 -7.62 0.07 -24.05
CA LEU A 19 -7.79 0.74 -25.34
C LEU A 19 -8.10 2.24 -25.17
N ALA A 20 -8.99 2.60 -24.25
CA ALA A 20 -9.30 3.99 -23.92
C ALA A 20 -8.07 4.72 -23.38
N SER A 21 -7.29 4.03 -22.55
CA SER A 21 -6.03 4.52 -22.01
C SER A 21 -4.98 4.77 -23.10
N ALA A 22 -4.83 3.84 -24.05
CA ALA A 22 -3.95 4.01 -25.20
C ALA A 22 -4.37 5.17 -26.11
N LYS A 23 -5.66 5.54 -26.11
CA LYS A 23 -6.21 6.70 -26.82
C LYS A 23 -6.11 8.00 -26.03
N LYS A 24 -5.49 8.00 -24.85
CA LYS A 24 -5.43 9.12 -23.89
C LYS A 24 -6.79 9.61 -23.40
N ASP A 25 -7.83 8.80 -23.53
CA ASP A 25 -9.18 9.10 -23.02
C ASP A 25 -9.36 8.50 -21.62
N GLY A 26 -8.75 9.17 -20.64
CA GLY A 26 -8.79 8.76 -19.24
C GLY A 26 -10.15 8.90 -18.57
N ASP A 27 -11.01 9.80 -19.05
CA ASP A 27 -12.36 9.98 -18.52
C ASP A 27 -13.27 8.82 -18.91
N TYR A 28 -13.21 8.39 -20.17
CA TYR A 28 -13.95 7.22 -20.63
C TYR A 28 -13.46 5.94 -19.96
N ALA A 29 -12.14 5.77 -19.81
CA ALA A 29 -11.54 4.64 -19.08
C ALA A 29 -12.04 4.57 -17.63
N PHE A 30 -12.13 5.72 -16.96
CA PHE A 30 -12.59 5.82 -15.58
C PHE A 30 -14.10 5.58 -15.43
N GLU A 31 -14.92 6.21 -16.28
CA GLU A 31 -16.37 5.98 -16.29
C GLU A 31 -16.70 4.50 -16.45
N LEU A 32 -15.94 3.80 -17.29
CA LEU A 32 -16.16 2.39 -17.55
C LEU A 32 -15.88 1.52 -16.31
N ILE A 33 -14.82 1.82 -15.56
CA ILE A 33 -14.52 1.13 -14.30
C ILE A 33 -15.58 1.45 -13.23
N ARG A 34 -16.05 2.70 -13.16
CA ARG A 34 -17.13 3.09 -12.24
C ARG A 34 -18.44 2.38 -12.56
N LYS A 35 -18.81 2.31 -13.84
CA LYS A 35 -19.98 1.55 -14.33
C LYS A 35 -19.81 0.06 -14.03
N MET A 36 -18.61 -0.49 -14.17
CA MET A 36 -18.32 -1.88 -13.79
C MET A 36 -18.60 -2.19 -12.32
N ASN A 37 -18.09 -1.35 -11.41
CA ASN A 37 -18.28 -1.57 -9.97
C ASN A 37 -19.72 -1.31 -9.51
N LYS A 38 -20.39 -0.29 -10.09
CA LYS A 38 -21.72 0.15 -9.66
C LYS A 38 -22.87 -0.60 -10.33
N GLU A 39 -22.77 -0.86 -11.62
CA GLU A 39 -23.86 -1.37 -12.46
C GLU A 39 -23.75 -2.89 -12.69
N TYR A 40 -22.54 -3.40 -12.91
CA TYR A 40 -22.33 -4.83 -13.14
C TYR A 40 -22.01 -5.63 -11.87
N LYS A 41 -21.79 -4.95 -10.72
CA LYS A 41 -21.40 -5.56 -9.41
C LYS A 41 -20.29 -6.61 -9.57
N LEU A 42 -19.39 -6.40 -10.52
CA LEU A 42 -18.31 -7.33 -10.78
C LEU A 42 -17.23 -7.08 -9.73
N VAL A 43 -17.18 -7.96 -8.72
CA VAL A 43 -16.04 -8.01 -7.81
C VAL A 43 -14.84 -8.48 -8.64
N PRO A 44 -13.76 -7.69 -8.71
CA PRO A 44 -12.58 -8.09 -9.46
C PRO A 44 -12.02 -9.40 -8.90
N ARG A 45 -11.97 -10.44 -9.73
CA ARG A 45 -11.61 -11.79 -9.26
C ARG A 45 -10.11 -12.04 -9.27
N LEU A 46 -9.36 -11.22 -10.00
CA LEU A 46 -7.92 -11.41 -10.21
C LEU A 46 -7.16 -10.16 -9.75
N ARG A 47 -6.35 -10.32 -8.69
CA ARG A 47 -5.52 -9.24 -8.12
C ARG A 47 -4.59 -8.61 -9.16
N THR A 48 -4.06 -9.42 -10.07
CA THR A 48 -3.23 -8.98 -11.21
C THR A 48 -4.00 -8.13 -12.22
N LEU A 49 -5.31 -8.37 -12.39
CA LEU A 49 -6.13 -7.58 -13.29
C LEU A 49 -6.53 -6.24 -12.67
N GLU A 50 -6.68 -6.18 -11.35
CA GLU A 50 -6.82 -4.93 -10.62
C GLU A 50 -5.56 -4.07 -10.72
N GLU A 51 -4.38 -4.67 -10.52
CA GLU A 51 -3.11 -3.97 -10.70
C GLU A 51 -2.98 -3.41 -12.13
N GLN A 52 -3.30 -4.19 -13.16
CA GLN A 52 -3.23 -3.74 -14.56
C GLN A 52 -4.23 -2.60 -14.87
N LYS A 53 -5.43 -2.62 -14.29
CA LYS A 53 -6.39 -1.51 -14.44
C LYS A 53 -5.89 -0.24 -13.76
N ILE A 54 -5.37 -0.37 -12.54
CA ILE A 54 -4.79 0.75 -11.79
C ILE A 54 -3.58 1.30 -12.56
N ALA A 55 -2.70 0.45 -13.10
CA ALA A 55 -1.55 0.85 -13.90
C ALA A 55 -1.95 1.69 -15.11
N ALA A 56 -2.93 1.20 -15.88
CA ALA A 56 -3.41 1.88 -17.07
C ALA A 56 -4.03 3.25 -16.73
N LEU A 57 -4.85 3.32 -15.68
CA LEU A 57 -5.45 4.56 -15.21
C LEU A 57 -4.43 5.54 -14.64
N LEU A 58 -3.45 5.05 -13.87
CA LEU A 58 -2.37 5.84 -13.30
C LEU A 58 -1.50 6.45 -14.40
N LYS A 59 -1.17 5.65 -15.44
CA LYS A 59 -0.42 6.12 -16.60
C LYS A 59 -1.17 7.22 -17.37
N VAL A 60 -2.46 7.05 -17.61
CA VAL A 60 -3.24 8.10 -18.31
C VAL A 60 -3.44 9.32 -17.44
N SER A 61 -3.65 9.14 -16.14
CA SER A 61 -3.85 10.25 -15.20
C SER A 61 -2.57 11.05 -15.01
N SER A 62 -1.41 10.39 -15.01
CA SER A 62 -0.10 11.05 -15.00
C SER A 62 0.17 11.80 -16.29
N GLU A 63 -0.08 11.19 -17.45
CA GLU A 63 0.06 11.84 -18.75
C GLU A 63 -0.90 13.03 -18.93
N THR A 64 -2.10 12.98 -18.35
CA THR A 64 -3.10 14.06 -18.42
C THR A 64 -3.00 15.08 -17.29
N GLY A 65 -2.06 14.92 -16.35
CA GLY A 65 -1.80 15.88 -15.26
C GLY A 65 -2.88 15.93 -14.17
N ARG A 66 -3.65 14.86 -13.99
CA ARG A 66 -4.78 14.80 -13.04
C ARG A 66 -4.31 14.32 -11.66
N GLY A 67 -3.64 15.19 -10.92
CA GLY A 67 -3.01 14.86 -9.63
C GLY A 67 -3.92 14.16 -8.63
N GLU A 68 -5.10 14.70 -8.35
CA GLU A 68 -6.03 14.13 -7.35
C GLU A 68 -6.39 12.67 -7.67
N ARG A 69 -6.60 12.34 -8.95
CA ARG A 69 -6.91 10.99 -9.38
C ARG A 69 -5.71 10.06 -9.24
N VAL A 70 -4.51 10.55 -9.53
CA VAL A 70 -3.27 9.78 -9.32
C VAL A 70 -3.16 9.36 -7.85
N TYR A 71 -3.35 10.27 -6.91
CA TYR A 71 -3.30 9.96 -5.47
C TYR A 71 -4.44 9.00 -5.04
N GLU A 72 -5.64 9.14 -5.58
CA GLU A 72 -6.74 8.19 -5.33
C GLU A 72 -6.37 6.75 -5.76
N TYR A 73 -5.69 6.60 -6.90
CA TYR A 73 -5.24 5.30 -7.39
C TYR A 73 -4.06 4.74 -6.60
N LEU A 74 -3.11 5.58 -6.20
CA LEU A 74 -2.01 5.17 -5.31
C LEU A 74 -2.54 4.69 -3.96
N GLN A 75 -3.56 5.35 -3.40
CA GLN A 75 -4.20 4.92 -2.16
C GLN A 75 -4.93 3.58 -2.34
N LYS A 76 -5.66 3.40 -3.45
CA LYS A 76 -6.30 2.11 -3.77
C LYS A 76 -5.28 1.00 -3.96
N LEU A 77 -4.15 1.31 -4.59
CA LEU A 77 -3.04 0.39 -4.79
C LEU A 77 -2.45 -0.04 -3.44
N ARG A 78 -2.12 0.92 -2.55
CA ARG A 78 -1.63 0.66 -1.18
C ARG A 78 -2.55 -0.28 -0.39
N ASN A 79 -3.87 -0.08 -0.52
CA ASN A 79 -4.85 -0.89 0.21
C ASN A 79 -5.11 -2.26 -0.42
N SER A 80 -4.88 -2.41 -1.72
CA SER A 80 -5.32 -3.60 -2.48
C SER A 80 -4.17 -4.53 -2.86
N VAL A 81 -2.95 -4.02 -2.98
CA VAL A 81 -1.82 -4.76 -3.54
C VAL A 81 -0.59 -4.65 -2.62
N ARG A 82 -0.05 -5.80 -2.19
CA ARG A 82 1.14 -5.87 -1.31
C ARG A 82 2.46 -5.71 -2.07
N CYS A 83 2.46 -5.87 -3.39
CA CYS A 83 3.64 -5.77 -4.25
C CYS A 83 3.24 -5.23 -5.63
N VAL A 84 4.08 -4.39 -6.22
CA VAL A 84 3.83 -3.79 -7.55
C VAL A 84 4.81 -4.38 -8.57
N SER A 85 4.35 -4.55 -9.80
CA SER A 85 5.20 -4.94 -10.93
C SER A 85 6.17 -3.82 -11.31
N GLU A 86 7.32 -4.19 -11.90
CA GLU A 86 8.33 -3.25 -12.38
C GLU A 86 7.76 -2.20 -13.35
N GLU A 87 6.79 -2.61 -14.19
CA GLU A 87 6.10 -1.70 -15.11
C GLU A 87 5.33 -0.59 -14.38
N MET A 88 4.73 -0.91 -13.24
CA MET A 88 3.97 0.04 -12.42
C MET A 88 4.88 0.94 -11.60
N VAL A 89 5.99 0.40 -11.06
CA VAL A 89 7.03 1.20 -10.39
C VAL A 89 7.49 2.31 -11.32
N LYS A 90 7.77 1.98 -12.59
CA LYS A 90 8.19 2.96 -13.59
C LYS A 90 7.15 4.07 -13.80
N VAL A 91 5.85 3.73 -13.85
CA VAL A 91 4.78 4.74 -14.00
C VAL A 91 4.69 5.65 -12.76
N ILE A 92 4.93 5.09 -11.56
CA ILE A 92 4.95 5.83 -10.30
C ILE A 92 6.16 6.78 -10.26
N GLU A 93 7.35 6.29 -10.62
CA GLU A 93 8.57 7.07 -10.74
C GLU A 93 8.42 8.19 -11.79
N ASP A 94 7.94 7.86 -12.99
CA ASP A 94 7.69 8.84 -14.07
C ASP A 94 6.71 9.93 -13.62
N TRP A 95 5.71 9.59 -12.79
CA TRP A 95 4.81 10.58 -12.21
C TRP A 95 5.54 11.48 -11.21
N PHE A 96 6.20 10.92 -10.20
CA PHE A 96 6.86 11.71 -9.14
C PHE A 96 8.05 12.54 -9.66
N CYS A 97 8.76 12.06 -10.69
CA CYS A 97 9.83 12.80 -11.36
C CYS A 97 9.32 13.76 -12.45
N GLY A 98 8.02 13.75 -12.77
CA GLY A 98 7.44 14.59 -13.81
C GLY A 98 7.09 16.01 -13.35
N GLU A 99 7.25 17.00 -14.24
CA GLU A 99 6.87 18.41 -14.00
C GLU A 99 5.39 18.62 -13.62
N LYS A 100 4.53 17.63 -13.89
CA LYS A 100 3.10 17.69 -13.55
C LYS A 100 2.83 17.36 -12.09
N ALA A 101 3.65 16.51 -11.47
CA ALA A 101 3.50 16.19 -10.06
C ALA A 101 3.92 17.34 -9.16
N THR A 102 4.93 18.14 -9.55
CA THR A 102 5.38 19.33 -8.80
C THR A 102 4.31 20.43 -8.70
N ARG A 103 3.30 20.41 -9.59
CA ARG A 103 2.13 21.31 -9.55
C ARG A 103 1.08 20.88 -8.54
N VAL A 104 1.11 19.63 -8.10
CA VAL A 104 0.33 19.15 -6.96
C VAL A 104 1.22 19.38 -5.75
N LYS A 105 0.74 20.15 -4.76
CA LYS A 105 1.49 20.56 -3.56
C LYS A 105 2.45 19.46 -3.08
N GLY A 106 3.68 19.87 -2.73
CA GLY A 106 4.77 18.99 -2.33
C GLY A 106 4.34 17.95 -1.29
N LEU A 107 4.89 16.74 -1.42
CA LEU A 107 4.70 15.68 -0.45
C LEU A 107 5.24 16.13 0.90
N VAL A 108 4.48 15.86 1.94
CA VAL A 108 4.88 16.09 3.34
C VAL A 108 4.84 14.73 4.03
N SER A 109 5.74 14.50 4.98
CA SER A 109 5.56 13.40 5.93
C SER A 109 4.24 13.63 6.66
N VAL A 110 3.33 12.67 6.55
CA VAL A 110 2.08 12.71 7.29
C VAL A 110 2.27 11.77 8.47
N ASP A 111 2.44 12.35 9.64
CA ASP A 111 2.43 11.61 10.89
C ASP A 111 1.03 11.05 11.12
N ILE A 112 0.96 9.89 11.78
CA ILE A 112 -0.32 9.34 12.21
C ILE A 112 -0.84 10.27 13.31
N ASP A 113 -2.14 10.59 13.26
CA ASP A 113 -2.78 11.41 14.27
C ASP A 113 -2.57 10.81 15.66
N ASP A 114 -2.28 11.65 16.66
CA ASP A 114 -1.96 11.22 18.02
C ASP A 114 -3.07 10.32 18.59
N ALA A 115 -4.35 10.63 18.31
CA ALA A 115 -5.47 9.84 18.81
C ALA A 115 -5.62 8.49 18.09
N GLU A 116 -5.26 8.42 16.79
CA GLU A 116 -5.24 7.15 16.07
C GLU A 116 -4.08 6.26 16.55
N THR A 117 -2.93 6.87 16.84
CA THR A 117 -1.76 6.19 17.41
C THR A 117 -2.04 5.63 18.80
N GLU A 118 -2.65 6.42 19.69
CA GLU A 118 -3.02 5.99 21.04
C GLU A 118 -4.00 4.81 21.00
N LYS A 119 -5.07 4.93 20.20
CA LYS A 119 -6.05 3.86 20.05
C LYS A 119 -5.45 2.57 19.49
N PHE A 120 -4.50 2.68 18.57
CA PHE A 120 -3.77 1.54 18.04
C PHE A 120 -2.91 0.88 19.14
N ALA A 121 -2.15 1.67 19.90
CA ALA A 121 -1.32 1.19 21.00
C ALA A 121 -2.16 0.47 22.08
N GLU A 122 -3.28 1.06 22.51
CA GLU A 122 -4.21 0.44 23.47
C GLU A 122 -4.75 -0.90 22.96
N SER A 123 -5.10 -0.98 21.66
CA SER A 123 -5.62 -2.21 21.06
C SER A 123 -4.56 -3.32 21.03
N ILE A 124 -3.31 -2.98 20.75
CA ILE A 124 -2.19 -3.92 20.77
C ILE A 124 -1.88 -4.37 22.20
N ALA A 125 -1.85 -3.44 23.16
CA ALA A 125 -1.64 -3.75 24.57
C ALA A 125 -2.73 -4.70 25.10
N GLY A 126 -3.99 -4.43 24.78
CA GLY A 126 -5.11 -5.33 25.12
C GLY A 126 -4.92 -6.74 24.56
N LEU A 127 -4.51 -6.86 23.29
CA LEU A 127 -4.25 -8.16 22.65
C LEU A 127 -3.07 -8.90 23.29
N ALA A 128 -2.00 -8.19 23.67
CA ALA A 128 -0.84 -8.77 24.33
C ALA A 128 -1.17 -9.27 25.74
N MET A 129 -1.92 -8.48 26.52
CA MET A 129 -2.41 -8.86 27.85
C MET A 129 -3.35 -10.08 27.81
N GLU A 130 -4.07 -10.30 26.71
CA GLU A 130 -4.92 -11.50 26.53
C GLU A 130 -4.11 -12.76 26.21
N ARG A 131 -2.96 -12.61 25.53
CA ARG A 131 -2.16 -13.73 25.00
C ARG A 131 -1.00 -14.14 25.91
N GLU A 132 -0.46 -13.21 26.67
CA GLU A 132 0.63 -13.47 27.61
C GLU A 132 0.12 -13.65 29.05
N VAL A 133 1.00 -14.09 29.95
CA VAL A 133 0.72 -14.01 31.39
C VAL A 133 0.66 -12.53 31.74
N LYS A 134 -0.56 -12.01 32.01
CA LYS A 134 -0.87 -10.58 32.20
C LYS A 134 0.16 -9.76 32.98
N ALA A 135 0.79 -10.34 34.01
CA ALA A 135 1.82 -9.68 34.82
C ALA A 135 3.09 -9.32 34.03
N ASN A 136 3.51 -10.14 33.07
CA ASN A 136 4.76 -9.94 32.33
C ASN A 136 4.65 -8.75 31.37
N PHE A 137 3.49 -8.58 30.72
CA PHE A 137 3.30 -7.48 29.79
C PHE A 137 3.08 -6.14 30.50
N SER A 138 2.38 -6.13 31.65
CA SER A 138 2.23 -4.91 32.44
C SER A 138 3.56 -4.40 32.99
N GLU A 139 4.44 -5.30 33.45
CA GLU A 139 5.80 -4.91 33.89
C GLU A 139 6.61 -4.28 32.75
N PHE A 140 6.42 -4.75 31.51
CA PHE A 140 7.06 -4.17 30.33
C PHE A 140 6.49 -2.77 29.99
N GLN A 141 5.19 -2.55 30.16
CA GLN A 141 4.57 -1.23 29.98
C GLN A 141 5.12 -0.22 30.99
N ASP A 142 5.18 -0.59 32.27
CA ASP A 142 5.73 0.25 33.33
C ASP A 142 7.21 0.60 33.04
N TRP A 143 7.98 -0.38 32.56
CA TRP A 143 9.38 -0.16 32.16
C TRP A 143 9.51 0.82 30.99
N LEU A 144 8.64 0.73 29.97
CA LEU A 144 8.64 1.68 28.85
C LEU A 144 8.34 3.10 29.32
N GLU A 145 7.35 3.30 30.19
CA GLU A 145 7.01 4.63 30.72
C GLU A 145 8.13 5.25 31.57
N GLN A 146 8.96 4.41 32.21
CA GLN A 146 10.04 4.87 33.06
C GLN A 146 11.33 5.16 32.29
N ASP A 147 11.67 4.32 31.31
CA ASP A 147 13.01 4.27 30.74
C ASP A 147 13.05 4.54 29.22
N ALA A 148 11.91 4.59 28.51
CA ALA A 148 11.92 4.61 27.05
C ALA A 148 12.03 5.99 26.39
N ASP A 149 11.86 7.08 27.14
CA ASP A 149 11.85 8.46 26.61
C ASP A 149 13.16 8.84 25.90
N ASP A 150 14.27 8.17 26.20
CA ASP A 150 15.59 8.42 25.61
C ASP A 150 15.88 7.59 24.34
N TYR A 151 14.96 6.73 23.91
CA TYR A 151 15.16 5.89 22.72
C TYR A 151 14.45 6.44 21.47
N GLU A 152 15.24 6.82 20.46
CA GLU A 152 14.71 7.27 19.16
C GLU A 152 14.32 6.11 18.23
N VAL A 153 14.84 4.90 18.48
CA VAL A 153 14.72 3.76 17.56
C VAL A 153 14.43 2.47 18.32
N ILE A 154 13.43 1.71 17.85
CA ILE A 154 13.13 0.36 18.32
C ILE A 154 13.67 -0.65 17.30
N VAL A 155 14.38 -1.66 17.81
CA VAL A 155 15.07 -2.67 17.01
C VAL A 155 14.46 -4.05 17.23
N ASP A 156 13.95 -4.70 16.18
CA ASP A 156 13.49 -6.09 16.24
C ASP A 156 14.69 -7.05 16.14
N GLY A 157 15.27 -7.37 17.30
CA GLY A 157 16.46 -8.20 17.40
C GLY A 157 16.28 -9.61 16.84
N ALA A 158 15.07 -10.18 16.89
CA ALA A 158 14.80 -11.51 16.34
C ALA A 158 14.85 -11.48 14.81
N ASN A 159 14.22 -10.47 14.20
CA ASN A 159 14.22 -10.32 12.75
C ASN A 159 15.62 -10.01 12.20
N ILE A 160 16.42 -9.23 12.93
CA ILE A 160 17.80 -8.92 12.53
C ILE A 160 18.71 -10.14 12.72
N GLY A 161 18.66 -10.80 13.88
CA GLY A 161 19.56 -11.93 14.16
C GLY A 161 19.30 -13.14 13.27
N LEU A 162 18.10 -13.27 12.71
CA LEU A 162 17.71 -14.32 11.77
C LEU A 162 17.80 -13.89 10.29
N TYR A 163 18.14 -12.63 10.01
CA TYR A 163 18.27 -12.14 8.65
C TYR A 163 19.38 -12.91 7.90
N LEU A 164 19.03 -13.50 6.75
CA LEU A 164 19.88 -14.36 5.91
C LEU A 164 20.39 -15.66 6.57
N GLN A 165 19.80 -16.09 7.70
CA GLN A 165 20.10 -17.38 8.32
C GLN A 165 19.21 -18.48 7.70
N ASN A 166 19.81 -19.56 7.18
CA ASN A 166 19.05 -20.70 6.65
C ASN A 166 18.44 -21.50 7.81
N PHE A 167 17.11 -21.64 7.79
CA PHE A 167 16.29 -22.24 8.86
C PHE A 167 16.60 -23.71 9.21
N ALA A 168 17.50 -24.39 8.49
CA ALA A 168 17.82 -25.80 8.74
C ALA A 168 18.65 -26.01 10.01
N GLU A 169 19.46 -25.03 10.42
CA GLU A 169 20.34 -25.14 11.61
C GLU A 169 20.02 -24.15 12.73
N GLY A 170 19.02 -23.27 12.55
CA GLY A 170 18.55 -22.35 13.59
C GLY A 170 19.59 -21.32 14.06
N GLY A 171 20.49 -20.88 13.18
CA GLY A 171 21.54 -19.94 13.54
C GLY A 171 21.00 -18.53 13.86
N PHE A 172 21.59 -17.89 14.88
CA PHE A 172 21.33 -16.51 15.28
C PHE A 172 22.62 -15.69 15.21
N SER A 173 22.63 -14.58 14.47
CA SER A 173 23.83 -13.76 14.26
C SER A 173 23.85 -12.55 15.20
N ILE A 174 24.53 -12.69 16.34
CA ILE A 174 24.84 -11.56 17.24
C ILE A 174 25.63 -10.45 16.53
N PRO A 175 26.65 -10.73 15.68
CA PRO A 175 27.38 -9.68 14.99
C PRO A 175 26.51 -8.81 14.06
N LEU A 176 25.43 -9.37 13.50
CA LEU A 176 24.50 -8.61 12.66
C LEU A 176 23.67 -7.64 13.49
N SER A 177 23.21 -8.07 14.66
CA SER A 177 22.49 -7.21 15.62
C SER A 177 23.38 -6.09 16.16
N SER A 178 24.67 -6.36 16.40
CA SER A 178 25.63 -5.33 16.83
C SER A 178 25.90 -4.25 15.78
N LEU A 179 25.67 -4.52 14.49
CA LEU A 179 25.87 -3.53 13.43
C LEU A 179 24.82 -2.41 13.46
N MET A 180 23.61 -2.67 13.99
CA MET A 180 22.54 -1.68 14.10
C MET A 180 22.62 -0.82 15.38
N LEU A 181 23.55 -1.14 16.29
CA LEU A 181 23.75 -0.43 17.56
C LEU A 181 24.92 0.58 17.50
N LEU A 182 25.53 0.77 16.31
CA LEU A 182 26.61 1.73 16.03
C LEU A 182 26.06 2.97 15.32
#